data_AF-A0A1Z5JKA5-F1
#
_entry.id   AF-A0A1Z5JKA5-F1
#
_cell.length_a   1.000
_cell.length_b   1.000
_cell.length_c   1.000
_cell.angle_alpha   90.00
_cell.angle_beta   90.00
_cell.angle_gamma   90.00
#
_symmetry.space_group_name_H-M   'P 1'
#
loop_
_entity.id
_entity.type
_entity.pdbx_description
1 polymer ?
#
loop_
_entity_poly.entity_id
_entity_poly.type
_entity_poly.pdbx_seq_one_letter_code
_entity_poly.pdbx_strand_id
1 'polypeptide(L)'
;MCTETTYPQLTKDLIVEVIDRACDRFNVENTQWQLTRNVRLDLEDGGDYVHGFVANATEGPDTTEILTTFYFAYSTWNGRVLYIDERYRGADNDLKLHLRRALACIAVQLQCNRLTWQHYAEDDGEPFYPESTKPETLHGWLTLHWQADSIRSFLSKHSVSILSQDNGVLSLEDTISRVLANLRHESYQLRLATEEDLPHICRLVQGLADFEKEYDAVHVTAEHYRADGFRSKKLFQCLLLDHVSADKETYTCGMAFHYLGATAKDSLFLYLEDLFIEEQFRKNGAGTLLMKALASIGCALNCSRLVWQALDWNTPALTFYGKLGAKVQEGLLTTRYMNETLNAFCGSPQN
;
A
#
# COMPACT_ATOMS: atom_id res chain seq x y z
N MET A 1 -15.70 28.83 15.37
CA MET A 1 -16.49 27.85 14.62
C MET A 1 -15.49 26.98 13.89
N CYS A 2 -15.15 25.82 14.46
CA CYS A 2 -14.32 24.83 13.77
C CYS A 2 -15.12 24.37 12.55
N THR A 3 -14.64 24.68 11.36
CA THR A 3 -15.10 23.98 10.15
C THR A 3 -14.75 22.52 10.35
N GLU A 4 -15.75 21.64 10.36
CA GLU A 4 -15.54 20.21 10.17
C GLU A 4 -14.72 20.08 8.88
N THR A 5 -13.42 19.79 9.01
CA THR A 5 -12.59 19.47 7.86
C THR A 5 -13.12 18.16 7.33
N THR A 6 -13.95 18.23 6.29
CA THR A 6 -14.46 17.06 5.57
C THR A 6 -13.26 16.28 5.05
N TYR A 7 -13.18 14.99 5.37
CA TYR A 7 -12.19 14.06 4.81
C TYR A 7 -12.48 13.90 3.31
N PRO A 8 -11.68 14.52 2.41
CA PRO A 8 -12.09 14.73 1.04
C PRO A 8 -11.94 13.45 0.26
N GLN A 9 -12.92 13.08 -0.56
CA GLN A 9 -12.78 11.97 -1.47
C GLN A 9 -11.65 12.23 -2.48
N LEU A 10 -10.76 11.26 -2.66
CA LEU A 10 -9.70 11.37 -3.66
C LEU A 10 -10.24 11.10 -5.07
N THR A 11 -10.44 12.15 -5.85
CA THR A 11 -10.75 12.06 -7.28
C THR A 11 -9.48 12.16 -8.12
N LYS A 12 -9.52 11.67 -9.36
CA LYS A 12 -8.43 11.83 -10.33
C LYS A 12 -8.04 13.30 -10.49
N ASP A 13 -9.03 14.17 -10.70
CA ASP A 13 -8.81 15.59 -10.91
C ASP A 13 -8.15 16.26 -9.70
N LEU A 14 -8.61 15.97 -8.48
CA LEU A 14 -8.00 16.53 -7.25
C LEU A 14 -6.54 16.10 -7.10
N ILE A 15 -6.24 14.82 -7.37
CA ILE A 15 -4.87 14.30 -7.29
C ILE A 15 -3.98 15.01 -8.31
N VAL A 16 -4.42 15.09 -9.58
CA VAL A 16 -3.66 15.74 -10.65
C VAL A 16 -3.42 17.22 -10.32
N GLU A 17 -4.45 17.92 -9.86
CA GLU A 17 -4.36 19.34 -9.48
C GLU A 17 -3.34 19.58 -8.36
N VAL A 18 -3.33 18.75 -7.32
CA VAL A 18 -2.36 18.85 -6.21
C VAL A 18 -0.94 18.55 -6.69
N ILE A 19 -0.77 17.55 -7.56
CA ILE A 19 0.53 17.18 -8.13
C ILE A 19 1.08 18.33 -8.98
N ASP A 20 0.27 18.90 -9.88
CA ASP A 20 0.69 19.99 -10.76
C ASP A 20 1.08 21.23 -9.93
N ARG A 21 0.32 21.59 -8.89
CA ARG A 21 0.70 22.65 -7.95
C ARG A 21 2.04 22.40 -7.25
N ALA A 22 2.33 21.16 -6.88
CA ALA A 22 3.60 20.81 -6.25
C ALA A 22 4.78 20.96 -7.21
N CYS A 23 4.61 20.60 -8.49
CA CYS A 23 5.59 20.88 -9.54
C CYS A 23 5.83 22.37 -9.73
N ASP A 24 4.76 23.18 -9.82
CA ASP A 24 4.87 24.63 -10.00
C ASP A 24 5.64 25.27 -8.85
N ARG A 25 5.31 24.90 -7.61
CA ARG A 25 6.03 25.38 -6.43
C ARG A 25 7.51 25.00 -6.47
N PHE A 26 7.82 23.74 -6.78
CA PHE A 26 9.20 23.28 -6.91
C PHE A 26 9.97 24.10 -7.94
N ASN A 27 9.36 24.36 -9.10
CA ASN A 27 9.99 25.09 -10.21
C ASN A 27 10.21 26.59 -9.92
N VAL A 28 9.43 27.17 -9.00
CA VAL A 28 9.66 28.54 -8.52
C VAL A 28 10.79 28.59 -7.49
N GLU A 29 10.87 27.58 -6.62
CA GLU A 29 11.88 27.51 -5.54
C GLU A 29 13.24 26.99 -6.02
N ASN A 30 13.30 26.24 -7.14
CA ASN A 30 14.51 25.61 -7.65
C ASN A 30 14.90 26.15 -9.04
N THR A 31 16.10 26.74 -9.15
CA THR A 31 16.62 27.29 -10.40
C THR A 31 17.46 26.31 -11.21
N GLN A 32 17.90 25.21 -10.61
CA GLN A 32 18.78 24.22 -11.22
C GLN A 32 18.02 23.05 -11.86
N TRP A 33 16.81 22.79 -11.38
CA TRP A 33 16.01 21.64 -11.79
C TRP A 33 14.59 22.06 -12.12
N GLN A 34 14.05 21.46 -13.18
CA GLN A 34 12.66 21.57 -13.57
C GLN A 34 11.95 20.23 -13.34
N LEU A 35 10.93 20.25 -12.49
CA LEU A 35 10.07 19.12 -12.18
C LEU A 35 8.84 19.12 -13.09
N THR A 36 8.57 17.97 -13.71
CA THR A 36 7.37 17.74 -14.52
C THR A 36 6.65 16.48 -14.06
N ARG A 37 5.32 16.51 -14.11
CA ARG A 37 4.48 15.34 -13.82
C ARG A 37 4.67 14.26 -14.89
N ASN A 38 4.73 13.01 -14.46
CA ASN A 38 4.76 11.81 -15.29
C ASN A 38 3.65 10.85 -14.82
N VAL A 39 2.84 10.33 -15.73
CA VAL A 39 1.83 9.30 -15.42
C VAL A 39 2.30 8.01 -16.04
N ARG A 40 2.51 6.98 -15.21
CA ARG A 40 3.22 5.77 -15.66
C ARG A 40 2.37 4.51 -15.75
N LEU A 41 1.26 4.44 -15.00
CA LEU A 41 0.34 3.30 -15.08
C LEU A 41 -1.11 3.77 -14.91
N ASP A 42 -1.86 3.71 -16.01
CA ASP A 42 -3.32 3.93 -16.07
C ASP A 42 -3.96 2.55 -16.32
N LEU A 43 -4.75 2.05 -15.38
CA LEU A 43 -5.59 0.88 -15.62
C LEU A 43 -6.95 1.40 -16.10
N GLU A 44 -7.46 0.84 -17.20
CA GLU A 44 -8.64 1.34 -17.95
C GLU A 44 -9.91 1.56 -17.09
N ASP A 45 -10.00 1.01 -15.88
CA ASP A 45 -11.09 1.23 -14.91
C ASP A 45 -10.93 2.46 -14.00
N GLY A 46 -10.18 3.47 -14.44
CA GLY A 46 -10.15 4.79 -13.79
C GLY A 46 -9.30 4.87 -12.51
N GLY A 47 -8.44 3.88 -12.27
CA GLY A 47 -7.48 3.94 -11.17
C GLY A 47 -6.13 4.48 -11.66
N ASP A 48 -5.84 5.75 -11.38
CA ASP A 48 -4.44 6.20 -11.40
C ASP A 48 -3.73 5.54 -10.22
N TYR A 49 -3.01 4.45 -10.47
CA TYR A 49 -2.33 3.69 -9.41
C TYR A 49 -0.92 4.20 -9.17
N VAL A 50 -0.24 4.76 -10.18
CA VAL A 50 1.15 5.20 -10.07
C VAL A 50 1.32 6.56 -10.71
N HIS A 51 1.73 7.50 -9.89
CA HIS A 51 2.13 8.84 -10.30
C HIS A 51 3.66 8.92 -10.27
N GLY A 52 4.21 9.91 -10.96
CA GLY A 52 5.64 10.17 -10.87
C GLY A 52 6.01 11.56 -11.30
N PHE A 53 7.28 11.86 -11.09
CA PHE A 53 7.94 13.09 -11.50
C PHE A 53 9.20 12.77 -12.27
N VAL A 54 9.47 13.60 -13.28
CA VAL A 54 10.79 13.70 -13.89
C VAL A 54 11.38 15.04 -13.49
N ALA A 55 12.55 15.03 -12.88
CA ALA A 55 13.36 16.24 -12.67
C ALA A 55 14.44 16.28 -13.76
N ASN A 56 14.47 17.37 -14.53
CA ASN A 56 15.46 17.65 -15.56
C ASN A 56 16.32 18.85 -15.16
N ALA A 57 17.62 18.80 -15.46
CA ALA A 57 18.49 19.96 -15.23
C ALA A 57 18.10 21.12 -16.16
N THR A 58 18.12 22.35 -15.67
CA THR A 58 17.81 23.56 -16.45
C THR A 58 18.95 23.96 -17.39
N GLU A 59 20.18 23.55 -17.09
CA GLU A 59 21.37 23.80 -17.91
C GLU A 59 22.24 22.53 -18.02
N GLY A 60 22.80 22.28 -19.22
CA GLY A 60 23.70 21.14 -19.50
C GLY A 60 23.15 20.14 -20.52
N PRO A 61 23.95 19.14 -20.96
CA PRO A 61 23.45 18.10 -21.87
C PRO A 61 22.36 17.26 -21.20
N ASP A 62 21.31 16.89 -21.96
CA ASP A 62 20.08 16.14 -21.58
C ASP A 62 20.33 14.79 -20.87
N THR A 63 20.95 14.79 -19.69
CA THR A 63 21.56 13.56 -19.15
C THR A 63 21.13 13.21 -17.73
N THR A 64 20.17 13.89 -17.15
CA THR A 64 19.65 13.47 -15.83
C THR A 64 18.14 13.59 -15.76
N GLU A 65 17.48 12.49 -16.15
CA GLU A 65 16.08 12.20 -15.81
C GLU A 65 16.06 11.52 -14.45
N ILE A 66 15.88 12.28 -13.37
CA ILE A 66 15.57 11.67 -12.07
C ILE A 66 14.09 11.35 -12.05
N LEU A 67 13.81 10.06 -11.93
CA LEU A 67 12.46 9.59 -11.82
C LEU A 67 12.16 9.25 -10.37
N THR A 68 11.14 9.92 -9.85
CA THR A 68 10.50 9.53 -8.59
C THR A 68 9.09 9.06 -8.91
N THR A 69 8.74 7.85 -8.49
CA THR A 69 7.36 7.37 -8.58
C THR A 69 6.76 7.26 -7.20
N PHE A 70 5.44 7.39 -7.13
CA PHE A 70 4.70 7.25 -5.88
C PHE A 70 3.29 6.74 -6.17
N TYR A 71 2.73 6.10 -5.17
CA TYR A 71 1.38 5.54 -5.23
C TYR A 71 0.68 5.71 -3.89
N PHE A 72 -0.64 5.64 -3.92
CA PHE A 72 -1.43 5.62 -2.69
C PHE A 72 -1.43 4.21 -2.11
N ALA A 73 -1.00 4.12 -0.86
CA ALA A 73 -1.18 2.97 0.00
C ALA A 73 -2.23 3.33 1.07
N TYR A 74 -2.65 2.33 1.83
CA TYR A 74 -3.59 2.53 2.91
C TYR A 74 -3.15 1.76 4.14
N SER A 75 -2.99 2.48 5.25
CA SER A 75 -2.77 1.88 6.55
C SER A 75 -4.11 1.73 7.26
N THR A 76 -4.44 0.52 7.69
CA THR A 76 -5.69 0.27 8.41
C THR A 76 -5.80 1.05 9.71
N TRP A 77 -4.69 1.46 10.32
CA TRP A 77 -4.68 2.18 11.59
C TRP A 77 -4.50 3.69 11.44
N ASN A 78 -3.85 4.13 10.35
CA ASN A 78 -3.49 5.54 10.18
C ASN A 78 -4.14 6.21 8.96
N GLY A 79 -4.76 5.48 8.05
CA GLY A 79 -5.45 6.05 6.89
C GLY A 79 -4.55 6.12 5.67
N ARG A 80 -4.73 7.17 4.86
CA ARG A 80 -4.00 7.36 3.60
C ARG A 80 -2.49 7.44 3.81
N VAL A 81 -1.76 6.71 2.98
CA VAL A 81 -0.30 6.75 2.94
C VAL A 81 0.14 7.09 1.52
N LEU A 82 1.03 8.07 1.37
CA LEU A 82 1.75 8.25 0.13
C LEU A 82 3.03 7.42 0.20
N TYR A 83 3.16 6.42 -0.65
CA TYR A 83 4.34 5.57 -0.71
C TYR A 83 5.22 5.99 -1.87
N ILE A 84 6.52 6.09 -1.63
CA ILE A 84 7.51 6.53 -2.61
C ILE A 84 8.38 5.35 -3.07
N ASP A 85 8.58 5.25 -4.38
CA ASP A 85 9.61 4.42 -5.01
C ASP A 85 10.51 5.30 -5.87
N GLU A 86 11.74 5.50 -5.39
CA GLU A 86 12.70 6.45 -5.93
C GLU A 86 13.77 5.76 -6.77
N ARG A 87 14.13 6.39 -7.90
CA ARG A 87 15.28 5.98 -8.69
C ARG A 87 16.17 7.17 -9.00
N TYR A 88 17.04 7.46 -8.04
CA TYR A 88 17.99 8.57 -8.11
C TYR A 88 19.26 8.19 -8.88
N ARG A 89 19.22 8.23 -10.21
CA ARG A 89 20.47 8.20 -10.98
C ARG A 89 21.09 9.59 -11.02
N GLY A 90 22.24 9.76 -10.38
CA GLY A 90 23.01 11.02 -10.43
C GLY A 90 22.43 12.18 -9.62
N ALA A 91 21.39 11.95 -8.80
CA ALA A 91 20.83 12.98 -7.92
C ALA A 91 21.76 13.24 -6.73
N ASP A 92 22.06 14.51 -6.48
CA ASP A 92 22.65 14.92 -5.21
C ASP A 92 21.64 14.87 -4.06
N ASN A 93 22.12 15.03 -2.84
CA ASN A 93 21.29 14.95 -1.63
C ASN A 93 20.31 16.12 -1.51
N ASP A 94 20.65 17.28 -2.05
CA ASP A 94 19.78 18.47 -1.99
C ASP A 94 18.55 18.25 -2.86
N LEU A 95 18.70 17.77 -4.09
CA LEU A 95 17.57 17.47 -4.97
C LEU A 95 16.68 16.37 -4.39
N LYS A 96 17.27 15.29 -3.84
CA LYS A 96 16.49 14.24 -3.15
C LYS A 96 15.60 14.82 -2.05
N LEU A 97 16.15 15.74 -1.25
CA LEU A 97 15.42 16.39 -0.17
C LEU A 97 14.27 17.26 -0.70
N HIS A 98 14.50 18.05 -1.75
CA HIS A 98 13.47 18.88 -2.38
C HIS A 98 12.35 18.03 -3.00
N LEU A 99 12.69 16.91 -3.66
CA LEU A 99 11.72 15.97 -4.22
C LEU A 99 10.86 15.33 -3.12
N ARG A 100 11.49 14.83 -2.05
CA ARG A 100 10.77 14.29 -0.88
C ARG A 100 9.90 15.34 -0.23
N ARG A 101 10.31 16.61 -0.19
CA ARG A 101 9.50 17.72 0.32
C ARG A 101 8.30 18.03 -0.57
N ALA A 102 8.46 18.01 -1.90
CA ALA A 102 7.33 18.15 -2.82
C ALA A 102 6.29 17.03 -2.60
N LEU A 103 6.75 15.79 -2.46
CA LEU A 103 5.91 14.64 -2.11
C LEU A 103 5.24 14.78 -0.75
N ALA A 104 5.95 15.30 0.26
CA ALA A 104 5.37 15.59 1.57
C ALA A 104 4.23 16.61 1.47
N CYS A 105 4.38 17.64 0.65
CA CYS A 105 3.32 18.63 0.45
C CYS A 105 2.11 18.09 -0.32
N ILE A 106 2.32 17.16 -1.25
CA ILE A 106 1.22 16.42 -1.90
C ILE A 106 0.49 15.57 -0.86
N ALA A 107 1.23 14.83 -0.04
CA ALA A 107 0.67 14.02 1.04
C ALA A 107 -0.17 14.87 2.00
N VAL A 108 0.34 16.02 2.45
CA VAL A 108 -0.40 16.95 3.32
C VAL A 108 -1.67 17.48 2.66
N GLN A 109 -1.60 17.97 1.41
CA GLN A 109 -2.76 18.51 0.70
C GLN A 109 -3.86 17.47 0.45
N LEU A 110 -3.47 16.21 0.27
CA LEU A 110 -4.40 15.08 0.07
C LEU A 110 -4.83 14.39 1.37
N GLN A 111 -4.47 14.98 2.52
CA GLN A 111 -4.74 14.46 3.85
C GLN A 111 -4.23 13.03 4.06
N CYS A 112 -3.05 12.72 3.52
CA CYS A 112 -2.30 11.53 3.90
C CYS A 112 -1.70 11.72 5.29
N ASN A 113 -1.84 10.70 6.13
CA ASN A 113 -1.26 10.69 7.48
C ASN A 113 0.23 10.37 7.46
N ARG A 114 0.71 9.78 6.35
CA ARG A 114 2.08 9.28 6.24
C ARG A 114 2.67 9.46 4.84
N LEU A 115 3.96 9.76 4.82
CA LEU A 115 4.84 9.60 3.65
C LEU A 115 5.84 8.49 3.96
N THR A 116 5.91 7.44 3.14
CA THR A 116 6.71 6.23 3.43
C THR A 116 7.59 5.85 2.24
N TRP A 117 8.78 5.34 2.51
CA TRP A 117 9.64 4.70 1.52
C TRP A 117 10.42 3.56 2.17
N GLN A 118 11.10 2.78 1.33
CA GLN A 118 12.03 1.75 1.78
C GLN A 118 13.41 2.01 1.20
N HIS A 119 14.44 1.73 2.01
CA HIS A 119 15.84 1.79 1.59
C HIS A 119 16.62 0.66 2.25
N TYR A 120 17.79 0.32 1.70
CA TYR A 120 18.66 -0.65 2.33
C TYR A 120 19.51 0.02 3.42
N ALA A 121 19.82 -0.72 4.48
CA ALA A 121 20.63 -0.22 5.60
C ALA A 121 22.05 0.20 5.17
N GLU A 122 22.57 -0.40 4.10
CA GLU A 122 23.91 -0.14 3.55
C GLU A 122 23.92 0.96 2.48
N ASP A 123 22.76 1.57 2.17
CA ASP A 123 22.67 2.61 1.14
C ASP A 123 23.29 3.92 1.64
N ASP A 124 24.44 4.29 1.08
CA ASP A 124 25.18 5.53 1.35
C ASP A 124 24.55 6.76 0.66
N GLY A 125 23.47 6.54 -0.12
CA GLY A 125 22.77 7.55 -0.89
C GLY A 125 21.63 8.27 -0.16
N GLU A 126 21.38 8.03 1.13
CA GLU A 126 20.34 8.77 1.87
C GLU A 126 20.78 10.23 2.14
N PRO A 127 19.90 11.23 1.94
CA PRO A 127 20.22 12.62 2.22
C PRO A 127 20.40 12.85 3.72
N PHE A 128 21.19 13.88 4.06
CA PHE A 128 21.31 14.31 5.45
C PHE A 128 20.02 15.01 5.88
N TYR A 129 19.40 14.53 6.95
CA TYR A 129 18.24 15.16 7.58
C TYR A 129 18.66 15.88 8.85
N PRO A 130 18.33 17.18 9.01
CA PRO A 130 18.38 17.83 10.31
C PRO A 130 17.58 17.05 11.36
N GLU A 131 18.07 16.98 12.59
CA GLU A 131 17.42 16.18 13.66
C GLU A 131 15.95 16.57 13.87
N SER A 132 15.62 17.85 13.71
CA SER A 132 14.25 18.39 13.82
C SER A 132 13.28 17.92 12.72
N THR A 133 13.82 17.43 11.61
CA THR A 133 13.05 16.96 10.45
C THR A 133 13.51 15.57 10.03
N LYS A 134 14.08 14.79 10.94
CA LYS A 134 14.57 13.45 10.65
C LYS A 134 13.38 12.49 10.57
N PRO A 135 13.26 11.69 9.49
CA PRO A 135 12.20 10.70 9.41
C PRO A 135 12.45 9.54 10.38
N GLU A 136 11.37 8.87 10.76
CA GLU A 136 11.43 7.68 11.60
C GLU A 136 11.77 6.47 10.73
N THR A 137 12.78 5.70 11.11
CA THR A 137 13.06 4.37 10.54
C THR A 137 12.51 3.31 11.46
N LEU A 138 11.69 2.41 10.91
CA LEU A 138 11.06 1.34 11.66
C LEU A 138 12.03 0.18 11.87
N HIS A 139 12.27 -0.11 13.14
CA HIS A 139 12.98 -1.30 13.58
C HIS A 139 11.98 -2.34 14.08
N GLY A 140 12.33 -3.62 13.98
CA GLY A 140 11.48 -4.73 14.42
C GLY A 140 10.38 -5.14 13.42
N TRP A 141 10.38 -4.57 12.22
CA TRP A 141 9.50 -4.98 11.13
C TRP A 141 10.30 -5.71 10.05
N LEU A 142 9.84 -6.89 9.68
CA LEU A 142 10.42 -7.69 8.60
C LEU A 142 9.53 -7.57 7.37
N THR A 143 10.10 -7.16 6.25
CA THR A 143 9.42 -7.22 4.94
C THR A 143 9.53 -8.63 4.38
N LEU A 144 8.37 -9.28 4.20
CA LEU A 144 8.26 -10.58 3.57
C LEU A 144 7.75 -10.44 2.14
N HIS A 145 8.14 -11.37 1.28
CA HIS A 145 7.62 -11.41 -0.08
C HIS A 145 7.52 -12.81 -0.68
N TRP A 146 6.68 -12.90 -1.71
CA TRP A 146 6.76 -13.87 -2.79
C TRP A 146 7.05 -13.17 -4.10
N GLN A 147 8.05 -13.63 -4.83
CA GLN A 147 8.24 -13.28 -6.24
C GLN A 147 7.23 -14.05 -7.10
N ALA A 148 6.98 -13.62 -8.34
CA ALA A 148 6.03 -14.24 -9.26
C ALA A 148 6.15 -15.78 -9.34
N ASP A 149 7.38 -16.31 -9.43
CA ASP A 149 7.61 -17.76 -9.45
C ASP A 149 7.26 -18.45 -8.13
N SER A 150 7.49 -17.79 -6.99
CA SER A 150 7.09 -18.28 -5.67
C SER A 150 5.56 -18.32 -5.53
N ILE A 151 4.86 -17.31 -6.07
CA ILE A 151 3.38 -17.29 -6.11
C ILE A 151 2.87 -18.50 -6.93
N ARG A 152 3.40 -18.70 -8.14
CA ARG A 152 3.01 -19.83 -9.01
C ARG A 152 3.31 -21.19 -8.37
N SER A 153 4.49 -21.33 -7.76
CA SER A 153 4.90 -22.54 -7.04
C SER A 153 3.96 -22.83 -5.86
N PHE A 154 3.62 -21.80 -5.08
CA PHE A 154 2.69 -21.91 -3.97
C PHE A 154 1.30 -22.37 -4.43
N LEU A 155 0.73 -21.75 -5.47
CA LEU A 155 -0.57 -22.14 -6.02
C LEU A 155 -0.57 -23.57 -6.55
N SER A 156 0.47 -23.95 -7.31
CA SER A 156 0.63 -25.31 -7.84
C SER A 156 0.69 -26.36 -6.73
N LYS A 157 1.47 -26.12 -5.67
CA LYS A 157 1.57 -27.02 -4.50
C LYS A 157 0.22 -27.22 -3.79
N HIS A 158 -0.68 -26.26 -3.91
CA HIS A 158 -2.01 -26.29 -3.28
C HIS A 158 -3.14 -26.64 -4.25
N SER A 159 -2.81 -27.14 -5.45
CA SER A 159 -3.77 -27.54 -6.49
C SER A 159 -4.76 -26.44 -6.87
N VAL A 160 -4.31 -25.18 -6.86
CA VAL A 160 -5.13 -24.03 -7.28
C VAL A 160 -4.86 -23.74 -8.74
N SER A 161 -5.90 -23.83 -9.58
CA SER A 161 -5.83 -23.44 -10.98
C SER A 161 -5.63 -21.93 -11.10
N ILE A 162 -4.66 -21.52 -11.91
CA ILE A 162 -4.45 -20.11 -12.24
C ILE A 162 -5.46 -19.74 -13.32
N LEU A 163 -6.22 -18.67 -13.09
CA LEU A 163 -7.10 -18.09 -14.10
C LEU A 163 -6.25 -17.62 -15.28
N SER A 164 -6.57 -18.08 -16.48
CA SER A 164 -6.03 -17.48 -17.70
C SER A 164 -6.52 -16.03 -17.78
N GLN A 165 -5.66 -15.13 -18.25
CA GLN A 165 -6.15 -13.83 -18.68
C GLN A 165 -7.09 -14.08 -19.87
N ASP A 166 -8.38 -13.78 -19.68
CA ASP A 166 -9.26 -13.61 -20.82
C ASP A 166 -8.72 -12.40 -21.61
N ASN A 167 -8.74 -12.44 -22.94
CA ASN A 167 -8.31 -11.32 -23.79
C ASN A 167 -9.20 -10.06 -23.67
N GLY A 168 -10.08 -10.00 -22.66
CA GLY A 168 -10.88 -8.83 -22.31
C GLY A 168 -10.32 -8.18 -21.04
N VAL A 169 -10.27 -6.86 -21.03
CA VAL A 169 -9.89 -6.09 -19.83
C VAL A 169 -10.96 -6.32 -18.77
N LEU A 170 -10.61 -7.07 -17.72
CA LEU A 170 -11.46 -7.30 -16.56
C LEU A 170 -11.10 -6.32 -15.47
N SER A 171 -12.10 -5.82 -14.75
CA SER A 171 -11.85 -4.97 -13.61
C SER A 171 -11.16 -5.71 -12.46
N LEU A 172 -10.54 -4.94 -11.56
CA LEU A 172 -9.93 -5.49 -10.35
C LEU A 172 -10.96 -6.29 -9.53
N GLU A 173 -12.18 -5.78 -9.40
CA GLU A 173 -13.26 -6.44 -8.65
C GLU A 173 -13.78 -7.68 -9.35
N ASP A 174 -13.90 -7.66 -10.68
CA ASP A 174 -14.26 -8.84 -11.46
C ASP A 174 -13.20 -9.93 -11.35
N THR A 175 -11.92 -9.52 -11.41
CA THR A 175 -10.77 -10.41 -11.25
C THR A 175 -10.81 -11.07 -9.87
N ILE A 176 -10.99 -10.27 -8.80
CA ILE A 176 -11.13 -10.79 -7.43
C ILE A 176 -12.32 -11.75 -7.35
N SER A 177 -13.50 -11.34 -7.82
CA SER A 177 -14.72 -12.14 -7.75
C SER A 177 -14.57 -13.51 -8.41
N ARG A 178 -13.92 -13.57 -9.59
CA ARG A 178 -13.62 -14.83 -10.28
C ARG A 178 -12.61 -15.69 -9.53
N VAL A 179 -11.59 -15.09 -8.92
CA VAL A 179 -10.65 -15.83 -8.06
C VAL A 179 -11.39 -16.46 -6.89
N LEU A 180 -12.19 -15.68 -6.16
CA LEU A 180 -12.91 -16.15 -4.98
C LEU A 180 -13.89 -17.27 -5.34
N ALA A 181 -14.57 -17.18 -6.49
CA ALA A 181 -15.50 -18.21 -6.95
C ALA A 181 -14.83 -19.58 -7.20
N ASN A 182 -13.52 -19.61 -7.48
CA ASN A 182 -12.76 -20.83 -7.72
C ASN A 182 -12.08 -21.41 -6.48
N LEU A 183 -12.11 -20.70 -5.35
CA LEU A 183 -11.56 -21.17 -4.08
C LEU A 183 -12.68 -21.78 -3.24
N ARG A 184 -12.54 -23.07 -2.93
CA ARG A 184 -13.49 -23.82 -2.10
C ARG A 184 -12.83 -24.27 -0.81
N HIS A 185 -13.59 -24.22 0.27
CA HIS A 185 -13.20 -24.76 1.56
C HIS A 185 -14.45 -25.29 2.27
N GLU A 186 -14.32 -26.33 3.09
CA GLU A 186 -15.45 -27.02 3.70
C GLU A 186 -16.21 -26.15 4.72
N SER A 187 -15.48 -25.39 5.54
CA SER A 187 -16.06 -24.58 6.63
C SER A 187 -15.85 -23.07 6.47
N TYR A 188 -15.26 -22.61 5.36
CA TYR A 188 -14.96 -21.20 5.15
C TYR A 188 -15.36 -20.73 3.76
N GLN A 189 -15.86 -19.50 3.70
CA GLN A 189 -16.17 -18.81 2.46
C GLN A 189 -15.43 -17.48 2.42
N LEU A 190 -14.84 -17.17 1.27
CA LEU A 190 -14.25 -15.87 1.00
C LEU A 190 -15.24 -15.00 0.22
N ARG A 191 -15.24 -13.71 0.52
CA ARG A 191 -15.95 -12.70 -0.26
C ARG A 191 -15.21 -11.37 -0.23
N LEU A 192 -15.44 -10.54 -1.25
CA LEU A 192 -15.00 -9.16 -1.25
C LEU A 192 -15.92 -8.37 -0.30
N ALA A 193 -15.34 -7.50 0.52
CA ALA A 193 -16.10 -6.63 1.41
C ALA A 193 -16.91 -5.59 0.62
N THR A 194 -18.09 -5.25 1.14
CA THR A 194 -18.90 -4.12 0.71
C THR A 194 -18.94 -3.06 1.82
N GLU A 195 -19.53 -1.89 1.53
CA GLU A 195 -19.67 -0.83 2.53
C GLU A 195 -20.48 -1.29 3.77
N GLU A 196 -21.39 -2.26 3.59
CA GLU A 196 -22.19 -2.83 4.68
C GLU A 196 -21.33 -3.62 5.68
N ASP A 197 -20.13 -4.04 5.30
CA ASP A 197 -19.20 -4.80 6.13
C ASP A 197 -18.28 -3.93 7.00
N LEU A 198 -18.38 -2.60 6.92
CA LEU A 198 -17.57 -1.69 7.74
C LEU A 198 -17.57 -2.05 9.24
N PRO A 199 -18.69 -2.47 9.86
CA PRO A 199 -18.67 -2.93 11.26
C PRO A 199 -17.78 -4.15 11.48
N HIS A 200 -17.73 -5.09 10.54
CA HIS A 200 -16.86 -6.27 10.63
C HIS A 200 -15.39 -5.90 10.42
N ILE A 201 -15.09 -5.05 9.44
CA ILE A 201 -13.73 -4.54 9.20
C ILE A 201 -13.20 -3.84 10.45
N CYS A 202 -13.95 -2.88 11.00
CA CYS A 202 -13.53 -2.15 12.20
C CYS A 202 -13.26 -3.09 13.38
N ARG A 203 -14.13 -4.09 13.59
CA ARG A 203 -13.96 -5.08 14.66
C ARG A 203 -12.71 -5.95 14.47
N LEU A 204 -12.44 -6.38 13.24
CA LEU A 204 -11.29 -7.25 12.93
C LEU A 204 -9.97 -6.46 12.97
N VAL A 205 -9.96 -5.21 12.51
CA VAL A 205 -8.80 -4.30 12.64
C VAL A 205 -8.51 -4.05 14.13
N GLN A 206 -9.55 -3.76 14.93
CA GLN A 206 -9.36 -3.61 16.38
C GLN A 206 -8.80 -4.89 17.00
N GLY A 207 -9.33 -6.07 16.64
CA GLY A 207 -8.80 -7.34 17.12
C GLY A 207 -7.33 -7.59 16.75
N LEU A 208 -6.88 -7.08 15.59
CA LEU A 208 -5.47 -7.11 15.20
C LEU A 208 -4.63 -6.14 16.04
N ALA A 209 -5.06 -4.88 16.17
CA ALA A 209 -4.38 -3.89 17.00
C ALA A 209 -4.23 -4.38 18.45
N ASP A 210 -5.26 -5.04 18.98
CA ASP A 210 -5.26 -5.63 20.31
C ASP A 210 -4.20 -6.74 20.45
N PHE A 211 -4.02 -7.55 19.40
CA PHE A 211 -3.02 -8.61 19.35
C PHE A 211 -1.59 -8.05 19.22
N GLU A 212 -1.40 -7.00 18.43
CA GLU A 212 -0.11 -6.36 18.22
C GLU A 212 0.29 -5.40 19.35
N LYS A 213 -0.62 -5.19 20.32
CA LYS A 213 -0.46 -4.30 21.49
C LYS A 213 -0.36 -2.82 21.11
N GLU A 214 -1.00 -2.44 20.03
CA GLU A 214 -0.98 -1.11 19.42
C GLU A 214 -2.37 -0.43 19.58
N TYR A 215 -2.94 -0.53 20.78
CA TYR A 215 -4.33 -0.13 21.06
C TYR A 215 -4.65 1.33 20.71
N ASP A 216 -3.71 2.24 20.99
CA ASP A 216 -3.88 3.68 20.77
C ASP A 216 -3.50 4.13 19.35
N ALA A 217 -2.99 3.21 18.52
CA ALA A 217 -2.49 3.54 17.18
C ALA A 217 -3.59 3.60 16.11
N VAL A 218 -4.81 3.13 16.42
CA VAL A 218 -5.94 3.13 15.49
C VAL A 218 -6.65 4.48 15.53
N HIS A 219 -6.30 5.34 14.56
CA HIS A 219 -6.92 6.65 14.33
C HIS A 219 -7.95 6.64 13.20
N VAL A 220 -7.99 5.54 12.42
CA VAL A 220 -8.93 5.37 11.32
C VAL A 220 -10.35 5.14 11.85
N THR A 221 -11.33 5.72 11.17
CA THR A 221 -12.75 5.62 11.52
C THR A 221 -13.51 4.92 10.41
N ALA A 222 -14.76 4.52 10.66
CA ALA A 222 -15.63 3.98 9.61
C ALA A 222 -15.79 4.95 8.42
N GLU A 223 -15.74 6.27 8.66
CA GLU A 223 -15.83 7.26 7.58
C GLU A 223 -14.56 7.29 6.71
N HIS A 224 -13.38 7.12 7.31
CA HIS A 224 -12.13 6.99 6.56
C HIS A 224 -12.18 5.76 5.62
N TYR A 225 -12.58 4.60 6.15
CA TYR A 225 -12.73 3.39 5.31
C TYR A 225 -13.79 3.56 4.22
N ARG A 226 -14.93 4.19 4.55
CA ARG A 226 -16.00 4.50 3.58
C ARG A 226 -15.47 5.33 2.43
N ALA A 227 -14.80 6.44 2.74
CA ALA A 227 -14.28 7.37 1.75
C ALA A 227 -13.19 6.74 0.86
N ASP A 228 -12.33 5.89 1.42
CA ASP A 228 -11.14 5.38 0.74
C ASP A 228 -11.28 3.98 0.15
N GLY A 229 -12.25 3.17 0.59
CA GLY A 229 -12.45 1.80 0.12
C GLY A 229 -13.76 1.55 -0.63
N PHE A 230 -14.75 2.43 -0.49
CA PHE A 230 -16.13 2.18 -0.95
C PHE A 230 -16.72 3.34 -1.75
N ARG A 231 -15.88 4.17 -2.37
CA ARG A 231 -16.26 5.25 -3.29
C ARG A 231 -15.59 5.06 -4.66
N SER A 232 -15.56 6.10 -5.49
CA SER A 232 -15.14 5.99 -6.90
C SER A 232 -13.68 5.56 -7.10
N LYS A 233 -12.76 5.99 -6.22
CA LYS A 233 -11.37 5.53 -6.22
C LYS A 233 -11.12 4.72 -4.96
N LYS A 234 -10.88 3.41 -5.12
CA LYS A 234 -10.58 2.51 -4.01
C LYS A 234 -9.06 2.45 -3.79
N LEU A 235 -8.60 2.89 -2.63
CA LEU A 235 -7.20 2.83 -2.21
C LEU A 235 -6.83 1.45 -1.67
N PHE A 236 -7.82 0.64 -1.31
CA PHE A 236 -7.65 -0.71 -0.81
C PHE A 236 -8.80 -1.61 -1.22
N GLN A 237 -8.60 -2.90 -1.02
CA GLN A 237 -9.60 -3.96 -1.08
C GLN A 237 -9.50 -4.76 0.22
N CYS A 238 -10.61 -5.35 0.64
CA CYS A 238 -10.64 -6.20 1.83
C CYS A 238 -11.36 -7.51 1.50
N LEU A 239 -10.67 -8.63 1.63
CA LEU A 239 -11.29 -9.95 1.59
C LEU A 239 -11.79 -10.28 3.00
N LEU A 240 -13.03 -10.72 3.11
CA LEU A 240 -13.60 -11.23 4.35
C LEU A 240 -13.69 -12.75 4.31
N LEU A 241 -13.44 -13.36 5.47
CA LEU A 241 -13.49 -14.80 5.68
C LEU A 241 -14.67 -15.12 6.60
N ASP A 242 -15.70 -15.73 6.04
CA ASP A 242 -16.86 -16.20 6.79
C ASP A 242 -16.66 -17.67 7.17
N HIS A 243 -16.79 -18.00 8.45
CA HIS A 243 -16.96 -19.36 8.89
C HIS A 243 -18.42 -19.78 8.69
N VAL A 244 -18.64 -20.96 8.10
CA VAL A 244 -19.97 -21.54 7.88
C VAL A 244 -20.16 -22.71 8.83
N SER A 245 -21.11 -22.59 9.75
CA SER A 245 -21.43 -23.65 10.71
C SER A 245 -22.18 -24.82 10.06
N ALA A 246 -22.32 -25.93 10.78
CA ALA A 246 -23.11 -27.07 10.33
C ALA A 246 -24.59 -26.71 10.06
N ASP A 247 -25.12 -25.73 10.80
CA ASP A 247 -26.48 -25.21 10.65
C ASP A 247 -26.60 -24.14 9.55
N LYS A 248 -25.52 -23.91 8.79
CA LYS A 248 -25.39 -22.90 7.71
C LYS A 248 -25.44 -21.45 8.18
N GLU A 249 -25.24 -21.21 9.47
CA GLU A 249 -25.02 -19.86 9.99
C GLU A 249 -23.62 -19.37 9.61
N THR A 250 -23.52 -18.11 9.22
CA THR A 250 -22.24 -17.49 8.82
C THR A 250 -21.74 -16.53 9.89
N TYR A 251 -20.43 -16.54 10.11
CA TYR A 251 -19.77 -15.58 11.00
C TYR A 251 -18.47 -15.09 10.38
N THR A 252 -18.38 -13.77 10.14
CA THR A 252 -17.18 -13.14 9.61
C THR A 252 -16.06 -13.15 10.65
N CYS A 253 -15.08 -14.02 10.46
CA CYS A 253 -14.06 -14.38 11.45
C CYS A 253 -12.65 -13.91 11.11
N GLY A 254 -12.44 -13.38 9.90
CA GLY A 254 -11.13 -12.92 9.47
C GLY A 254 -11.18 -12.02 8.26
N MET A 255 -10.04 -11.38 7.98
CA MET A 255 -9.87 -10.48 6.86
C MET A 255 -8.45 -10.58 6.28
N ALA A 256 -8.34 -10.25 5.00
CA ALA A 256 -7.09 -9.83 4.39
C ALA A 256 -7.28 -8.46 3.74
N PHE A 257 -6.62 -7.45 4.28
CA PHE A 257 -6.65 -6.07 3.80
C PHE A 257 -5.46 -5.84 2.88
N HIS A 258 -5.71 -5.41 1.65
CA HIS A 258 -4.67 -5.35 0.63
C HIS A 258 -4.87 -4.21 -0.37
N TYR A 259 -3.80 -3.81 -1.03
CA TYR A 259 -3.83 -2.80 -2.08
C TYR A 259 -2.80 -3.14 -3.17
N LEU A 260 -2.92 -2.46 -4.31
CA LEU A 260 -1.93 -2.55 -5.38
C LEU A 260 -0.89 -1.46 -5.20
N GLY A 261 0.38 -1.83 -5.35
CA GLY A 261 1.48 -0.90 -5.50
C GLY A 261 2.19 -1.11 -6.82
N ALA A 262 3.00 -0.16 -7.25
CA ALA A 262 3.94 -0.40 -8.34
C ALA A 262 5.26 0.29 -8.10
N THR A 263 6.22 -0.04 -8.95
CA THR A 263 7.59 0.46 -8.89
C THR A 263 7.89 1.33 -10.10
N ALA A 264 8.97 2.11 -10.04
CA ALA A 264 9.59 2.83 -11.14
C ALA A 264 10.12 1.92 -12.26
N LYS A 265 9.87 0.61 -12.22
CA LYS A 265 10.09 -0.31 -13.35
C LYS A 265 8.78 -0.92 -13.85
N ASP A 266 7.65 -0.31 -13.50
CA ASP A 266 6.28 -0.64 -13.92
C ASP A 266 5.81 -2.04 -13.56
N SER A 267 6.46 -2.66 -12.57
CA SER A 267 5.99 -3.95 -12.07
C SER A 267 4.94 -3.70 -10.99
N LEU A 268 3.67 -3.97 -11.34
CA LEU A 268 2.56 -4.05 -10.39
C LEU A 268 2.87 -5.12 -9.35
N PHE A 269 2.55 -4.85 -8.10
CA PHE A 269 2.61 -5.85 -7.04
C PHE A 269 1.40 -5.72 -6.11
N LEU A 270 1.07 -6.83 -5.46
CA LEU A 270 0.04 -6.86 -4.43
C LEU A 270 0.73 -6.63 -3.08
N TYR A 271 0.19 -5.73 -2.27
CA TYR A 271 0.62 -5.51 -0.90
C TYR A 271 -0.47 -5.97 0.06
N LEU A 272 -0.14 -6.87 0.96
CA LEU A 272 -0.99 -7.28 2.07
C LEU A 272 -0.63 -6.41 3.27
N GLU A 273 -1.55 -5.52 3.64
CA GLU A 273 -1.44 -4.65 4.82
C GLU A 273 -1.71 -5.47 6.07
N ASP A 274 -2.93 -6.02 6.21
CA ASP A 274 -3.35 -6.77 7.38
C ASP A 274 -3.85 -8.16 7.03
N LEU A 275 -3.39 -9.16 7.77
CA LEU A 275 -3.97 -10.51 7.79
C LEU A 275 -4.38 -10.85 9.21
N PHE A 276 -5.69 -10.92 9.46
CA PHE A 276 -6.19 -11.24 10.79
C PHE A 276 -7.28 -12.29 10.73
N ILE A 277 -7.21 -13.24 11.65
CA ILE A 277 -8.25 -14.25 11.90
C ILE A 277 -8.39 -14.33 13.41
N GLU A 278 -9.62 -14.34 13.91
CA GLU A 278 -9.91 -14.54 15.31
C GLU A 278 -9.36 -15.88 15.82
N GLU A 279 -8.88 -15.90 17.06
CA GLU A 279 -8.08 -17.01 17.61
C GLU A 279 -8.76 -18.38 17.48
N GLN A 280 -10.06 -18.45 17.77
CA GLN A 280 -10.84 -19.68 17.75
C GLN A 280 -11.04 -20.28 16.34
N PHE A 281 -10.77 -19.53 15.27
CA PHE A 281 -10.84 -20.01 13.88
C PHE A 281 -9.46 -20.30 13.27
N ARG A 282 -8.37 -20.09 14.02
CA ARG A 282 -6.99 -20.36 13.55
C ARG A 282 -6.69 -21.86 13.48
N LYS A 283 -5.60 -22.21 12.79
CA LYS A 283 -5.08 -23.59 12.64
C LYS A 283 -6.00 -24.57 11.90
N ASN A 284 -7.07 -24.07 11.27
CA ASN A 284 -8.02 -24.86 10.48
C ASN A 284 -7.93 -24.57 8.96
N GLY A 285 -6.78 -24.09 8.47
CA GLY A 285 -6.58 -23.75 7.05
C GLY A 285 -7.08 -22.36 6.62
N ALA A 286 -7.79 -21.64 7.49
CA ALA A 286 -8.30 -20.28 7.26
C ALA A 286 -7.26 -19.29 6.69
N GLY A 287 -6.09 -19.16 7.35
CA GLY A 287 -5.03 -18.26 6.90
C GLY A 287 -4.45 -18.66 5.55
N THR A 288 -4.28 -19.96 5.32
CA THR A 288 -3.81 -20.49 4.03
C THR A 288 -4.81 -20.18 2.93
N LEU A 289 -6.12 -20.21 3.21
CA LEU A 289 -7.16 -19.87 2.23
C LEU A 289 -7.10 -18.39 1.82
N LEU A 290 -6.93 -17.47 2.77
CA LEU A 290 -6.71 -16.04 2.47
C LEU A 290 -5.43 -15.83 1.64
N MET A 291 -4.32 -16.49 1.99
CA MET A 291 -3.07 -16.39 1.22
C MET A 291 -3.19 -16.99 -0.19
N LYS A 292 -3.97 -18.07 -0.38
CA LYS A 292 -4.31 -18.60 -1.71
C LYS A 292 -5.06 -17.56 -2.53
N ALA A 293 -6.04 -16.87 -1.95
CA ALA A 293 -6.78 -15.82 -2.65
C ALA A 293 -5.87 -14.68 -3.10
N LEU A 294 -5.03 -14.14 -2.20
CA LEU A 294 -4.08 -13.09 -2.54
C LEU A 294 -3.08 -13.53 -3.62
N ALA A 295 -2.54 -14.74 -3.52
CA ALA A 295 -1.65 -15.30 -4.54
C ALA A 295 -2.34 -15.44 -5.90
N SER A 296 -3.58 -15.95 -5.93
CA SER A 296 -4.37 -16.08 -7.15
C SER A 296 -4.72 -14.73 -7.78
N ILE A 297 -5.08 -13.72 -6.96
CA ILE A 297 -5.30 -12.34 -7.39
C ILE A 297 -4.01 -11.78 -8.01
N GLY A 298 -2.89 -11.90 -7.30
CA GLY A 298 -1.58 -11.44 -7.81
C GLY A 298 -1.20 -12.08 -9.14
N CYS A 299 -1.40 -13.39 -9.29
CA CYS A 299 -1.15 -14.07 -10.57
C CYS A 299 -2.08 -13.60 -11.69
N ALA A 300 -3.38 -13.42 -11.43
CA ALA A 300 -4.34 -12.98 -12.42
C ALA A 300 -4.04 -11.56 -12.93
N LEU A 301 -3.61 -10.68 -12.02
CA LEU A 301 -3.19 -9.30 -12.31
C LEU A 301 -1.74 -9.19 -12.82
N ASN A 302 -1.06 -10.31 -13.05
CA ASN A 302 0.35 -10.36 -13.47
C ASN A 302 1.29 -9.55 -12.53
N CYS A 303 1.01 -9.56 -11.23
CA CYS A 303 1.85 -8.94 -10.23
C CYS A 303 3.23 -9.61 -10.20
N SER A 304 4.29 -8.80 -10.14
CA SER A 304 5.67 -9.29 -10.03
C SER A 304 5.96 -9.93 -8.68
N ARG A 305 5.24 -9.51 -7.64
CA ARG A 305 5.37 -10.00 -6.28
C ARG A 305 4.11 -9.78 -5.44
N LEU A 306 4.03 -10.51 -4.33
CA LEU A 306 3.17 -10.24 -3.17
C LEU A 306 4.09 -9.85 -2.01
N VAL A 307 3.80 -8.73 -1.33
CA VAL A 307 4.64 -8.18 -0.26
C VAL A 307 3.79 -7.89 0.97
N TRP A 308 4.35 -8.08 2.17
CA TRP A 308 3.74 -7.69 3.43
C TRP A 308 4.83 -7.45 4.48
N GLN A 309 4.43 -6.92 5.64
CA GLN A 309 5.32 -6.82 6.79
C GLN A 309 4.80 -7.68 7.95
N ALA A 310 5.72 -8.13 8.80
CA ALA A 310 5.38 -8.75 10.07
C ALA A 310 6.36 -8.30 11.13
N LEU A 311 5.87 -8.17 12.36
CA LEU A 311 6.70 -7.89 13.53
C LEU A 311 7.67 -9.06 13.78
N ASP A 312 8.93 -8.74 14.04
CA ASP A 312 10.02 -9.71 14.23
C ASP A 312 9.79 -10.64 15.44
N TRP A 313 9.07 -10.15 16.45
CA TRP A 313 8.67 -10.93 17.62
C TRP A 313 7.50 -11.87 17.35
N ASN A 314 6.74 -11.69 16.27
CA ASN A 314 5.56 -12.49 15.94
C ASN A 314 5.95 -13.85 15.32
N THR A 315 6.64 -14.66 16.13
CA THR A 315 7.11 -16.00 15.76
C THR A 315 6.01 -16.90 15.18
N PRO A 316 4.75 -16.89 15.69
CA PRO A 316 3.66 -17.65 15.08
C PRO A 316 3.38 -17.25 13.62
N ALA A 317 3.30 -15.95 13.32
CA ALA A 317 3.09 -15.47 11.96
C ALA A 317 4.29 -15.76 11.05
N LEU A 318 5.52 -15.51 11.52
CA LEU A 318 6.74 -15.81 10.76
C LEU A 318 6.86 -17.30 10.42
N THR A 319 6.53 -18.17 11.37
CA THR A 319 6.50 -19.63 11.14
C THR A 319 5.43 -20.01 10.12
N PHE A 320 4.25 -19.40 10.21
CA PHE A 320 3.18 -19.59 9.24
C PHE A 320 3.62 -19.19 7.83
N TYR A 321 4.12 -17.97 7.64
CA TYR A 321 4.59 -17.47 6.35
C TYR A 321 5.76 -18.30 5.79
N GLY A 322 6.72 -18.68 6.64
CA GLY A 322 7.84 -19.54 6.25
C GLY A 322 7.39 -20.91 5.72
N LYS A 323 6.38 -21.53 6.35
CA LYS A 323 5.78 -22.79 5.86
C LYS A 323 5.09 -22.64 4.50
N LEU A 324 4.56 -21.46 4.19
CA LEU A 324 3.99 -21.14 2.89
C LEU A 324 5.07 -20.76 1.85
N GLY A 325 6.34 -20.64 2.24
CA GLY A 325 7.47 -20.37 1.37
C GLY A 325 7.82 -18.88 1.22
N ALA A 326 7.35 -18.02 2.13
CA ALA A 326 7.70 -16.60 2.13
C ALA A 326 9.19 -16.41 2.43
N LYS A 327 9.79 -15.38 1.82
CA LYS A 327 11.17 -14.97 2.08
C LYS A 327 11.20 -13.61 2.76
N VAL A 328 12.15 -13.42 3.67
CA VAL A 328 12.45 -12.10 4.25
C VAL A 328 13.35 -11.34 3.28
N GLN A 329 13.07 -10.06 3.08
CA GLN A 329 13.95 -9.16 2.34
C GLN A 329 14.98 -8.55 3.30
N GLU A 330 16.13 -9.20 3.42
CA GLU A 330 17.19 -8.82 4.35
C GLU A 330 17.72 -7.40 4.07
N GLY A 331 17.98 -6.66 5.15
CA GLY A 331 18.57 -5.31 5.09
C GLY A 331 17.65 -4.20 4.62
N LEU A 332 16.41 -4.50 4.21
CA LEU A 332 15.43 -3.50 3.80
C LEU A 332 14.74 -2.88 5.01
N LEU A 333 14.80 -1.56 5.12
CA LEU A 333 14.21 -0.78 6.19
C LEU A 333 13.08 0.09 5.64
N THR A 334 12.01 0.23 6.43
CA THR A 334 10.92 1.17 6.14
C THR A 334 11.15 2.46 6.89
N THR A 335 11.12 3.58 6.18
CA THR A 335 11.30 4.92 6.74
C THR A 335 10.09 5.80 6.40
N ARG A 336 9.69 6.68 7.33
CA ARG A 336 8.47 7.45 7.22
C ARG A 336 8.48 8.81 7.91
N TYR A 337 7.64 9.71 7.42
CA TYR A 337 7.11 10.86 8.17
C TYR A 337 5.66 10.62 8.53
N MET A 338 5.22 11.07 9.71
CA MET A 338 3.84 10.92 10.19
C MET A 338 3.29 12.24 10.71
N ASN A 339 2.02 12.52 10.43
CA ASN A 339 1.24 13.60 11.05
C ASN A 339 2.03 14.93 11.17
N GLU A 340 2.39 15.35 12.39
CA GLU A 340 3.09 16.62 12.64
C GLU A 340 4.47 16.68 11.98
N THR A 341 5.25 15.58 11.96
CA THR A 341 6.57 15.58 11.31
C THR A 341 6.45 15.68 9.80
N LEU A 342 5.40 15.09 9.22
CA LEU A 342 5.07 15.24 7.80
C LEU A 342 4.70 16.70 7.46
N ASN A 343 3.84 17.32 8.28
CA ASN A 343 3.48 18.73 8.12
C ASN A 343 4.69 19.66 8.26
N ALA A 344 5.53 19.42 9.28
CA ALA A 344 6.75 20.19 9.51
C ALA A 344 7.74 20.05 8.34
N PHE A 345 7.88 18.84 7.79
CA PHE A 345 8.78 18.58 6.65
C PHE A 345 8.29 19.21 5.34
N CYS A 346 6.98 19.18 5.05
CA CYS A 346 6.43 20.00 3.96
C CYS A 346 6.72 21.50 4.19
N GLY A 347 6.63 21.96 5.44
CA GLY A 347 6.73 23.36 5.85
C GLY A 347 5.41 24.10 5.63
N SER A 348 5.24 25.27 6.27
CA SER A 348 3.98 26.02 6.18
C SER A 348 3.60 26.28 4.71
N PRO A 349 2.33 26.09 4.32
CA PRO A 349 1.81 26.69 3.11
C PRO A 349 1.91 28.20 3.33
N GLN A 350 2.91 28.86 2.75
CA GLN A 350 2.90 30.31 2.71
C GLN A 350 1.80 30.69 1.73
N ASN A 351 0.80 31.40 2.25
CA ASN A 351 -0.42 31.86 1.59
C ASN A 351 -0.21 32.40 0.17
#